data_AF-A0AAN8CWI8-F1
#
_entry.id   AF-A0AAN8CWI8-F1
#
_cell.length_a   1.000
_cell.length_b   1.000
_cell.length_c   1.000
_cell.angle_alpha   90.00
_cell.angle_beta   90.00
_cell.angle_gamma   90.00
#
_symmetry.space_group_name_H-M   'P 1'
#
loop_
_entity.id
_entity.type
_entity.pdbx_description
1 polymer ?
#
loop_
_entity_poly.entity_id
_entity_poly.type
_entity_poly.pdbx_seq_one_letter_code
_entity_poly.pdbx_strand_id
1 'polypeptide(L)'
;MQSNICEKSVDAAWNDLTLYHHLQAYKAVDEGIAASAIKALERHRWYLTGEMLPLALFSSKVPNEDKRALASAILEHKPADLPMHIPEQRFGTGFGKSKFPTLLPTTSLADLANKDCWFGMHQLHIVPEFMSLDVKEWATNAALKKSEVNVCAMNVVNDCAERGVKLTSNFVAVARKEQHLQNVLQAVEHDRSQQPNLRRCKRKLIASLR
;
A
#
# COMPACT_ATOMS: atom_id res chain seq x y z
N MET A 1 -13.55 20.46 -8.82
CA MET A 1 -12.43 19.55 -9.13
C MET A 1 -12.56 18.35 -8.19
N GLN A 2 -13.34 17.34 -8.58
CA GLN A 2 -13.49 16.11 -7.79
C GLN A 2 -12.13 15.40 -7.82
N SER A 3 -11.46 15.32 -6.68
CA SER A 3 -10.30 14.46 -6.54
C SER A 3 -10.79 13.02 -6.71
N ASN A 4 -10.22 12.29 -7.68
CA ASN A 4 -10.35 10.84 -7.81
C ASN A 4 -9.72 10.15 -6.58
N ILE A 5 -10.33 10.30 -5.41
CA ILE A 5 -9.99 9.54 -4.22
C ILE A 5 -10.78 8.24 -4.32
N CYS A 6 -10.12 7.12 -4.09
CA CYS A 6 -10.78 5.84 -3.98
C CYS A 6 -11.83 5.91 -2.86
N GLU A 7 -13.11 5.74 -3.17
CA GLU A 7 -14.17 5.89 -2.16
C GLU A 7 -14.18 4.72 -1.15
N LYS A 8 -13.66 3.56 -1.56
CA LYS A 8 -13.62 2.33 -0.76
C LYS A 8 -12.21 1.76 -0.71
N SER A 9 -11.74 1.43 0.48
CA SER A 9 -10.39 0.87 0.70
C SER A 9 -10.19 -0.45 -0.06
N VAL A 10 -11.25 -1.26 -0.18
CA VAL A 10 -11.25 -2.54 -0.89
C VAL A 10 -10.94 -2.41 -2.37
N ASP A 11 -11.28 -1.29 -3.01
CA ASP A 11 -11.04 -1.06 -4.43
C ASP A 11 -9.62 -0.57 -4.73
N ALA A 12 -8.89 -0.11 -3.73
CA ALA A 12 -7.69 0.69 -3.93
C ALA A 12 -6.57 -0.10 -4.63
N ALA A 13 -6.32 -1.34 -4.20
CA ALA A 13 -5.32 -2.22 -4.81
C ALA A 13 -5.59 -2.44 -6.31
N TRP A 14 -6.85 -2.71 -6.67
CA TRP A 14 -7.24 -2.91 -8.06
C TRP A 14 -7.10 -1.64 -8.90
N ASN A 15 -7.53 -0.50 -8.35
CA ASN A 15 -7.42 0.79 -9.05
C ASN A 15 -5.95 1.17 -9.28
N ASP A 16 -5.09 0.98 -8.27
CA ASP A 16 -3.66 1.29 -8.37
C ASP A 16 -2.96 0.40 -9.41
N LEU A 17 -3.26 -0.91 -9.40
CA LEU A 17 -2.68 -1.84 -10.35
C LEU A 17 -3.18 -1.58 -11.79
N THR A 18 -4.48 -1.35 -11.95
CA THR A 18 -5.10 -1.02 -13.25
C THR A 18 -4.52 0.28 -13.81
N LEU A 19 -4.39 1.31 -12.98
CA LEU A 19 -3.78 2.58 -13.38
C LEU A 19 -2.32 2.37 -13.80
N TYR A 20 -1.56 1.55 -13.09
CA TYR A 20 -0.20 1.20 -13.48
C TYR A 20 -0.16 0.56 -14.87
N HIS A 21 -1.01 -0.43 -15.17
CA HIS A 21 -1.08 -1.05 -16.50
C HIS A 21 -1.45 -0.05 -17.59
N HIS A 22 -2.45 0.81 -17.34
CA HIS A 22 -2.82 1.86 -18.28
C HIS A 22 -1.66 2.83 -18.57
N LEU A 23 -0.91 3.23 -17.54
CA LEU A 23 0.26 4.09 -17.72
C LEU A 23 1.39 3.38 -18.46
N GLN A 24 1.57 2.08 -18.25
CA GLN A 24 2.55 1.29 -19.00
C GLN A 24 2.19 1.23 -20.49
N ALA A 25 0.91 1.00 -20.83
CA ALA A 25 0.44 1.05 -22.20
C ALA A 25 0.56 2.47 -22.81
N TYR A 26 0.26 3.50 -22.01
CA TYR A 26 0.31 4.91 -22.44
C TYR A 26 1.73 5.40 -22.78
N LYS A 27 2.79 4.67 -22.38
CA LYS A 27 4.16 4.96 -22.83
C LYS A 27 4.29 4.98 -24.35
N ALA A 28 3.48 4.21 -25.07
CA ALA A 28 3.47 4.21 -26.53
C ALA A 28 2.95 5.54 -27.13
N VAL A 29 2.22 6.33 -26.34
CA VAL A 29 1.68 7.65 -26.73
C VAL A 29 2.59 8.77 -26.25
N ASP A 30 2.93 8.78 -24.96
CA ASP A 30 3.84 9.77 -24.37
C ASP A 30 4.62 9.14 -23.20
N GLU A 31 5.87 8.78 -23.49
CA GLU A 31 6.77 8.17 -22.50
C GLU A 31 7.08 9.12 -21.33
N GLY A 32 7.24 10.43 -21.58
CA GLY A 32 7.64 11.39 -20.57
C GLY A 32 6.55 11.62 -19.51
N ILE A 33 5.30 11.76 -19.96
CA ILE A 33 4.14 11.87 -19.08
C ILE A 33 3.91 10.55 -18.36
N ALA A 34 3.93 9.42 -19.07
CA ALA A 34 3.74 8.10 -18.48
C ALA A 34 4.78 7.82 -17.37
N ALA A 35 6.07 8.06 -17.65
CA ALA A 35 7.14 7.86 -16.67
C ALA A 35 6.97 8.76 -15.44
N SER A 36 6.58 10.02 -15.63
CA SER A 36 6.32 10.96 -14.54
C SER A 36 5.12 10.51 -13.68
N ALA A 37 4.06 10.03 -14.30
CA ALA A 37 2.87 9.52 -13.62
C ALA A 37 3.16 8.21 -12.87
N ILE A 38 3.90 7.26 -13.46
CA ILE A 38 4.34 6.03 -12.79
C ILE A 38 5.20 6.35 -11.57
N LYS A 39 6.14 7.29 -11.70
CA LYS A 39 6.97 7.77 -10.58
C LYS A 39 6.13 8.44 -9.48
N ALA A 40 5.03 9.09 -9.84
CA ALA A 40 4.09 9.61 -8.85
C ALA A 40 3.36 8.48 -8.12
N LEU A 41 2.85 7.48 -8.86
CA LEU A 41 2.15 6.30 -8.36
C LEU A 41 3.04 5.42 -7.45
N GLU A 42 4.35 5.36 -7.69
CA GLU A 42 5.32 4.69 -6.83
C GLU A 42 5.24 5.09 -5.35
N ARG A 43 4.79 6.31 -5.08
CA ARG A 43 4.62 6.84 -3.72
C ARG A 43 3.29 6.41 -3.08
N HIS A 44 2.41 5.78 -3.84
CA HIS A 44 1.05 5.41 -3.47
C HIS A 44 0.79 3.89 -3.48
N ARG A 45 1.83 3.04 -3.64
CA ARG A 45 1.70 1.57 -3.72
C ARG A 45 1.33 0.87 -2.40
N TRP A 46 0.74 1.57 -1.43
CA TRP A 46 0.50 1.02 -0.11
C TRP A 46 -0.59 -0.06 -0.11
N TYR A 47 -1.60 0.09 -0.95
CA TYR A 47 -2.63 -0.93 -1.11
C TYR A 47 -2.15 -2.18 -1.86
N LEU A 48 -0.96 -2.10 -2.47
CA LEU A 48 -0.29 -3.21 -3.14
C LEU A 48 0.68 -3.97 -2.23
N THR A 49 0.82 -3.58 -0.95
CA THR A 49 1.64 -4.34 0.00
C THR A 49 0.87 -5.52 0.57
N GLY A 50 1.58 -6.58 0.96
CA GLY A 50 0.97 -7.82 1.45
C GLY A 50 -0.12 -7.60 2.51
N GLU A 51 0.11 -6.74 3.49
CA GLU A 51 -0.84 -6.44 4.57
C GLU A 51 -2.19 -5.85 4.10
N MET A 52 -2.19 -5.09 3.00
CA MET A 52 -3.39 -4.39 2.49
C MET A 52 -4.03 -5.13 1.32
N LEU A 53 -3.27 -5.98 0.63
CA LEU A 53 -3.69 -6.72 -0.55
C LEU A 53 -4.97 -7.58 -0.33
N PRO A 54 -5.19 -8.23 0.84
CA PRO A 54 -6.42 -9.01 1.10
C PRO A 54 -7.71 -8.22 0.94
N LEU A 55 -7.67 -6.89 1.05
CA LEU A 55 -8.85 -6.04 0.84
C LEU A 55 -9.42 -6.17 -0.57
N ALA A 56 -8.57 -6.45 -1.56
CA ALA A 56 -8.99 -6.62 -2.95
C ALA A 56 -9.99 -7.78 -3.14
N LEU A 57 -9.97 -8.79 -2.25
CA LEU A 57 -10.91 -9.91 -2.27
C LEU A 57 -12.38 -9.45 -2.12
N PHE A 58 -12.60 -8.32 -1.44
CA PHE A 58 -13.90 -7.74 -1.15
C PHE A 58 -14.36 -6.72 -2.21
N SER A 59 -13.49 -6.32 -3.14
CA SER A 59 -13.87 -5.36 -4.18
C SER A 59 -14.79 -5.98 -5.22
N SER A 60 -15.82 -5.26 -5.64
CA SER A 60 -16.63 -5.66 -6.80
C SER A 60 -15.94 -5.40 -8.15
N LYS A 61 -14.83 -4.65 -8.16
CA LYS A 61 -14.08 -4.32 -9.37
C LYS A 61 -13.07 -5.40 -9.77
N VAL A 62 -12.65 -6.24 -8.83
CA VAL A 62 -11.73 -7.35 -9.09
C VAL A 62 -12.51 -8.50 -9.73
N PRO A 63 -12.14 -8.95 -10.94
CA PRO A 63 -12.77 -10.10 -11.58
C PRO A 63 -12.68 -11.37 -10.73
N ASN A 64 -13.66 -12.27 -10.88
CA ASN A 64 -13.71 -13.51 -10.09
C ASN A 64 -12.49 -14.42 -10.32
N GLU A 65 -11.87 -14.37 -11.49
CA GLU A 65 -10.65 -15.12 -11.78
C GLU A 65 -9.44 -14.56 -11.01
N ASP A 66 -9.26 -13.24 -10.99
CA ASP A 66 -8.23 -12.57 -10.19
C ASP A 66 -8.45 -12.78 -8.70
N LYS A 67 -9.71 -12.78 -8.22
CA LYS A 67 -10.03 -13.12 -6.83
C LYS A 67 -9.62 -14.53 -6.47
N ARG A 68 -9.91 -15.51 -7.36
CA ARG A 68 -9.48 -16.91 -7.16
C ARG A 68 -7.96 -17.00 -7.11
N ALA A 69 -7.27 -16.43 -8.09
CA ALA A 69 -5.81 -16.45 -8.17
C ALA A 69 -5.18 -15.81 -6.92
N LEU A 70 -5.68 -14.64 -6.49
CA LEU A 70 -5.20 -13.97 -5.28
C LEU A 70 -5.45 -14.80 -4.02
N ALA A 71 -6.66 -15.36 -3.85
CA ALA A 71 -6.99 -16.19 -2.70
C ALA A 71 -6.09 -17.43 -2.62
N SER A 72 -5.88 -18.13 -3.74
CA SER A 72 -4.96 -19.26 -3.82
C SER A 72 -3.54 -18.86 -3.46
N ALA A 73 -3.03 -17.76 -4.03
CA ALA A 73 -1.68 -17.27 -3.74
C ALA A 73 -1.51 -16.87 -2.25
N ILE A 74 -2.52 -16.27 -1.62
CA ILE A 74 -2.49 -15.98 -0.18
C ILE A 74 -2.44 -17.27 0.64
N LEU A 75 -3.26 -18.28 0.30
CA LEU A 75 -3.29 -19.57 0.98
C LEU A 75 -1.94 -20.30 0.90
N GLU A 76 -1.26 -20.24 -0.25
CA GLU A 76 0.08 -20.83 -0.45
C GLU A 76 1.14 -20.20 0.46
N HIS A 77 0.98 -18.91 0.80
CA HIS A 77 1.89 -18.18 1.67
C HIS A 77 1.52 -18.26 3.17
N LYS A 78 0.66 -19.21 3.56
CA LYS A 78 0.28 -19.38 4.97
C LYS A 78 1.51 -19.66 5.85
N PRO A 79 1.81 -18.80 6.84
CA PRO A 79 2.92 -19.04 7.74
C PRO A 79 2.61 -20.21 8.69
N ALA A 80 3.64 -20.98 9.04
CA ALA A 80 3.52 -22.08 10.01
C ALA A 80 3.19 -21.58 11.43
N ASP A 81 3.64 -20.37 11.78
CA ASP A 81 3.70 -19.86 13.15
C ASP A 81 2.59 -18.83 13.46
N LEU A 82 1.36 -19.05 12.99
CA LEU A 82 0.23 -18.18 13.31
C LEU A 82 -0.08 -18.20 14.83
N PRO A 83 -0.49 -17.07 15.45
CA PRO A 83 -0.83 -15.77 14.85
C PRO A 83 0.27 -14.69 14.92
N MET A 84 1.48 -15.01 15.42
CA MET A 84 2.48 -14.00 15.78
C MET A 84 3.54 -13.80 14.68
N HIS A 85 3.09 -13.49 13.46
CA HIS A 85 4.01 -13.16 12.36
C HIS A 85 4.35 -11.67 12.38
N ILE A 86 5.64 -11.32 12.52
CA ILE A 86 6.11 -9.94 12.34
C ILE A 86 6.23 -9.69 10.83
N PRO A 87 5.69 -8.58 10.28
CA PRO A 87 5.77 -8.33 8.84
C PRO A 87 7.21 -8.32 8.31
N GLU A 88 7.47 -9.12 7.28
CA GLU A 88 8.80 -9.29 6.67
C GLU A 88 9.11 -8.14 5.68
N GLN A 89 8.07 -7.59 5.03
CA GLN A 89 8.18 -6.54 4.02
C GLN A 89 8.11 -5.15 4.63
N ARG A 90 8.83 -4.91 5.73
CA ARG A 90 9.01 -3.60 6.35
C ARG A 90 10.48 -3.24 6.53
N PHE A 91 10.78 -1.95 6.54
CA PHE A 91 12.09 -1.44 6.93
C PHE A 91 12.26 -1.51 8.47
N GLY A 92 13.48 -1.76 8.96
CA GLY A 92 13.79 -1.84 10.39
C GLY A 92 13.29 -3.12 11.06
N THR A 93 12.90 -3.03 12.35
CA THR A 93 12.51 -4.18 13.20
C THR A 93 11.05 -4.61 13.03
N GLY A 94 10.46 -4.44 11.83
CA GLY A 94 9.06 -4.82 11.55
C GLY A 94 8.01 -3.76 11.85
N PHE A 95 8.39 -2.56 12.31
CA PHE A 95 7.48 -1.42 12.53
C PHE A 95 7.73 -0.22 11.60
N GLY A 96 8.68 -0.33 10.67
CA GLY A 96 8.99 0.75 9.74
C GLY A 96 8.07 0.80 8.52
N LYS A 97 8.43 1.68 7.57
CA LYS A 97 7.75 1.83 6.28
C LYS A 97 7.69 0.48 5.55
N SER A 98 6.58 0.18 4.89
CA SER A 98 6.48 -1.03 4.06
C SER A 98 7.44 -0.95 2.88
N LYS A 99 8.07 -2.07 2.54
CA LYS A 99 8.79 -2.25 1.27
C LYS A 99 7.74 -2.40 0.19
N PHE A 100 7.71 -1.48 -0.76
CA PHE A 100 6.76 -1.55 -1.85
C PHE A 100 7.17 -2.60 -2.87
N PRO A 101 6.22 -3.33 -3.47
CA PRO A 101 6.55 -4.27 -4.52
C PRO A 101 7.07 -3.53 -5.76
N THR A 102 7.97 -4.21 -6.47
CA THR A 102 8.35 -3.85 -7.83
C THR A 102 7.26 -4.36 -8.77
N LEU A 103 6.64 -3.45 -9.51
CA LEU A 103 5.63 -3.82 -10.50
C LEU A 103 6.28 -4.01 -11.87
N LEU A 104 5.85 -5.03 -12.58
CA LEU A 104 6.12 -5.31 -13.98
C LEU A 104 4.84 -5.10 -14.80
N PRO A 105 4.92 -4.86 -16.13
CA PRO A 105 3.74 -4.67 -16.97
C PRO A 105 2.70 -5.81 -16.90
N THR A 106 3.12 -7.02 -16.53
CA THR A 106 2.30 -8.23 -16.42
C THR A 106 1.93 -8.59 -14.98
N THR A 107 2.33 -7.79 -13.99
CA THR A 107 2.06 -8.07 -12.58
C THR A 107 0.56 -8.14 -12.33
N SER A 108 0.10 -9.25 -11.79
CA SER A 108 -1.26 -9.45 -11.28
C SER A 108 -1.32 -9.20 -9.77
N LEU A 109 -2.53 -9.19 -9.20
CA LEU A 109 -2.67 -9.16 -7.73
C LEU A 109 -2.07 -10.40 -7.08
N ALA A 110 -2.18 -11.58 -7.70
CA ALA A 110 -1.65 -12.83 -7.16
C ALA A 110 -0.12 -12.79 -7.03
N ASP A 111 0.58 -12.16 -7.97
CA ASP A 111 2.05 -12.00 -7.92
C ASP A 111 2.53 -11.15 -6.74
N LEU A 112 1.64 -10.38 -6.12
CA LEU A 112 1.92 -9.51 -4.98
C LEU A 112 1.66 -10.19 -3.64
N ALA A 113 0.99 -11.35 -3.63
CA ALA A 113 0.68 -12.09 -2.42
C ALA A 113 1.95 -12.58 -1.72
N ASN A 114 1.96 -12.50 -0.39
CA ASN A 114 3.07 -12.93 0.44
C ASN A 114 2.58 -13.20 1.87
N LYS A 115 3.47 -13.63 2.77
CA LYS A 115 3.12 -13.98 4.16
C LYS A 115 2.47 -12.83 4.94
N ASP A 116 2.79 -11.58 4.61
CA ASP A 116 2.24 -10.42 5.31
C ASP A 116 0.74 -10.22 5.02
N CYS A 117 0.19 -10.89 4.00
CA CYS A 117 -1.27 -10.98 3.78
C CYS A 117 -1.97 -11.57 5.01
N TRP A 118 -1.42 -12.61 5.62
CA TRP A 118 -2.00 -13.24 6.81
C TRP A 118 -1.96 -12.33 8.03
N PHE A 119 -0.88 -11.54 8.16
CA PHE A 119 -0.81 -10.51 9.19
C PHE A 119 -1.92 -9.47 9.01
N GLY A 120 -2.08 -8.95 7.78
CA GLY A 120 -3.14 -8.01 7.45
C GLY A 120 -4.53 -8.54 7.76
N MET A 121 -4.81 -9.78 7.35
CA MET A 121 -6.09 -10.44 7.62
C MET A 121 -6.37 -10.58 9.12
N HIS A 122 -5.37 -10.98 9.92
CA HIS A 122 -5.51 -11.07 11.36
C HIS A 122 -5.86 -9.70 11.99
N GLN A 123 -5.14 -8.64 11.62
CA GLN A 123 -5.37 -7.29 12.19
C GLN A 123 -6.71 -6.69 11.78
N LEU A 124 -7.21 -7.06 10.60
CA LEU A 124 -8.50 -6.58 10.08
C LEU A 124 -9.67 -7.50 10.44
N HIS A 125 -9.43 -8.54 11.24
CA HIS A 125 -10.43 -9.55 11.60
C HIS A 125 -11.11 -10.17 10.37
N ILE A 126 -10.32 -10.44 9.33
CA ILE A 126 -10.74 -11.16 8.13
C ILE A 126 -10.61 -12.66 8.40
N VAL A 127 -11.73 -13.36 8.28
CA VAL A 127 -11.82 -14.81 8.48
C VAL A 127 -11.25 -15.51 7.23
N PRO A 128 -10.16 -16.28 7.28
CA PRO A 128 -9.50 -16.80 6.08
C PRO A 128 -10.21 -17.99 5.40
N GLU A 129 -11.12 -18.67 6.10
CA GLU A 129 -11.73 -19.94 5.68
C GLU A 129 -12.53 -19.81 4.37
N PHE A 130 -13.07 -18.63 4.07
CA PHE A 130 -13.83 -18.42 2.82
C PHE A 130 -12.93 -18.53 1.58
N MET A 131 -11.61 -18.31 1.70
CA MET A 131 -10.68 -18.36 0.56
C MET A 131 -10.58 -19.77 -0.04
N SER A 132 -10.96 -20.81 0.72
CA SER A 132 -11.03 -22.20 0.24
C SER A 132 -12.34 -22.54 -0.48
N LEU A 133 -13.33 -21.65 -0.49
CA LEU A 133 -14.61 -21.82 -1.16
C LEU A 133 -14.57 -21.25 -2.58
N ASP A 134 -15.49 -21.66 -3.45
CA ASP A 134 -15.61 -21.03 -4.76
C ASP A 134 -16.06 -19.57 -4.61
N VAL A 135 -15.49 -18.66 -5.40
CA VAL A 135 -15.81 -17.22 -5.37
C VAL A 135 -17.31 -16.95 -5.58
N LYS A 136 -18.03 -17.84 -6.29
CA LYS A 136 -19.49 -17.71 -6.45
C LYS A 136 -20.25 -17.88 -5.12
N GLU A 137 -19.69 -18.62 -4.17
CA GLU A 137 -20.31 -18.91 -2.87
C GLU A 137 -20.02 -17.82 -1.84
N TRP A 138 -19.05 -16.95 -2.11
CA TRP A 138 -18.62 -15.87 -1.22
C TRP A 138 -19.76 -14.90 -0.88
N ALA A 139 -20.57 -14.52 -1.87
CA ALA A 139 -21.69 -13.58 -1.67
C ALA A 139 -22.75 -14.08 -0.66
N THR A 140 -22.84 -15.39 -0.46
CA THR A 140 -23.75 -16.02 0.50
C THR A 140 -23.10 -16.40 1.82
N ASN A 141 -21.77 -16.33 1.92
CA ASN A 141 -21.03 -16.74 3.11
C ASN A 141 -21.19 -15.72 4.24
N ALA A 142 -21.78 -16.17 5.37
CA ALA A 142 -22.04 -15.31 6.52
C ALA A 142 -20.77 -14.77 7.20
N ALA A 143 -19.69 -15.56 7.23
CA ALA A 143 -18.42 -15.12 7.80
C ALA A 143 -17.76 -14.03 6.93
N LEU A 144 -17.82 -14.18 5.60
CA LEU A 144 -17.34 -13.16 4.69
C LEU A 144 -18.11 -11.85 4.85
N LYS A 145 -19.45 -11.89 4.92
CA LYS A 145 -20.27 -10.69 5.15
C LYS A 145 -19.90 -9.98 6.46
N LYS A 146 -19.57 -10.74 7.51
CA LYS A 146 -19.11 -10.16 8.78
C LYS A 146 -17.77 -9.44 8.61
N SER A 147 -16.82 -10.04 7.89
CA SER A 147 -15.55 -9.39 7.56
C SER A 147 -15.74 -8.18 6.62
N GLU A 148 -16.68 -8.25 5.68
CA GLU A 148 -17.01 -7.19 4.73
C GLU A 148 -17.45 -5.90 5.46
N VAL A 149 -18.28 -6.01 6.49
CA VAL A 149 -18.69 -4.86 7.33
C VAL A 149 -17.47 -4.15 7.92
N ASN A 150 -16.48 -4.90 8.42
CA ASN A 150 -15.28 -4.32 9.03
C ASN A 150 -14.40 -3.63 7.99
N VAL A 151 -14.13 -4.28 6.86
CA VAL A 151 -13.21 -3.74 5.84
C VAL A 151 -13.83 -2.56 5.08
N CYS A 152 -15.15 -2.58 4.84
CA CYS A 152 -15.87 -1.49 4.19
C CYS A 152 -16.10 -0.30 5.12
N ALA A 153 -16.04 -0.47 6.44
CA ALA A 153 -16.09 0.63 7.41
C ALA A 153 -14.75 1.39 7.52
N MET A 154 -13.68 0.90 6.89
CA MET A 154 -12.40 1.61 6.89
C MET A 154 -12.49 2.87 6.05
N ASN A 155 -12.26 4.01 6.68
CA ASN A 155 -12.17 5.28 5.98
C ASN A 155 -11.01 5.24 4.99
N VAL A 156 -11.27 5.62 3.73
CA VAL A 156 -10.20 5.91 2.79
C VAL A 156 -9.68 7.29 3.09
N VAL A 157 -8.69 7.34 3.98
CA VAL A 157 -8.01 8.60 4.25
C VAL A 157 -6.82 8.73 3.31
N ASN A 158 -6.37 9.96 3.06
CA ASN A 158 -5.11 10.19 2.39
C ASN A 158 -3.97 9.58 3.22
N ASP A 159 -3.64 8.34 2.88
CA ASP A 159 -2.62 7.50 3.50
C ASP A 159 -1.29 8.22 3.72
N CYS A 160 -0.93 9.14 2.83
CA CYS A 160 0.31 9.88 2.93
C CYS A 160 0.26 10.94 4.05
N ALA A 161 -0.90 11.58 4.26
CA ALA A 161 -1.09 12.60 5.28
C ALA A 161 -1.18 11.98 6.68
N GLU A 162 -2.01 10.94 6.86
CA GLU A 162 -2.16 10.30 8.17
C GLU A 162 -0.91 9.58 8.64
N ARG A 163 -0.19 8.90 7.74
CA ARG A 163 1.08 8.26 8.10
C ARG A 163 2.17 9.28 8.42
N GLY A 164 2.20 10.42 7.73
CA GLY A 164 3.11 11.52 8.08
C GLY A 164 2.87 12.01 9.50
N VAL A 165 1.60 12.15 9.89
CA VAL A 165 1.21 12.52 11.26
C VAL A 165 1.54 11.39 12.24
N LYS A 166 1.23 10.13 11.93
CA LYS A 166 1.49 8.98 12.81
C LYS A 166 2.96 8.70 13.01
N LEU A 167 3.79 8.79 11.96
CA LEU A 167 5.24 8.67 12.05
C LEU A 167 5.80 9.76 12.95
N THR A 168 5.39 11.02 12.74
CA THR A 168 5.79 12.15 13.60
C THR A 168 5.33 11.94 15.05
N SER A 169 4.09 11.50 15.26
CA SER A 169 3.52 11.26 16.58
C SER A 169 4.22 10.13 17.34
N ASN A 170 4.43 8.97 16.69
CA ASN A 170 5.17 7.85 17.27
C ASN A 170 6.61 8.26 17.57
N PHE A 171 7.23 9.01 16.68
CA PHE A 171 8.59 9.50 16.86
C PHE A 171 8.71 10.44 18.06
N VAL A 172 7.83 11.44 18.18
CA VAL A 172 7.75 12.36 19.33
C VAL A 172 7.48 11.59 20.62
N ALA A 173 6.64 10.57 20.59
CA ALA A 173 6.30 9.76 21.76
C ALA A 173 7.50 8.94 22.30
N VAL A 174 8.47 8.58 21.44
CA VAL A 174 9.69 7.84 21.80
C VAL A 174 10.85 8.79 22.13
N ALA A 175 10.93 9.95 21.49
CA ALA A 175 11.94 10.97 21.73
C ALA A 175 11.63 11.86 22.96
N ARG A 176 11.20 11.27 24.08
CA ARG A 176 10.80 12.01 25.30
C ARG A 176 11.95 12.72 26.02
N LYS A 177 13.19 12.29 25.77
CA LYS A 177 14.39 12.95 26.31
C LYS A 177 14.92 13.91 25.26
N GLU A 178 15.11 15.18 25.66
CA GLU A 178 15.63 16.25 24.80
C GLU A 178 16.85 15.84 23.98
N GLN A 179 17.82 15.14 24.61
CA GLN A 179 19.03 14.67 23.93
C GLN A 179 18.73 13.73 22.75
N HIS A 180 17.74 12.85 22.88
CA HIS A 180 17.37 11.92 21.80
C HIS A 180 16.69 12.65 20.65
N LEU A 181 15.83 13.62 20.97
CA LEU A 181 15.21 14.49 19.98
C LEU A 181 16.25 15.31 19.22
N GLN A 182 17.21 15.92 19.93
CA GLN A 182 18.30 16.69 19.34
C GLN A 182 19.17 15.86 18.38
N ASN A 183 19.56 14.65 18.78
CA ASN A 183 20.36 13.77 17.91
C ASN A 183 19.64 13.44 16.60
N VAL A 184 18.33 13.23 16.65
CA VAL A 184 17.55 12.96 15.44
C VAL A 184 17.33 14.22 14.62
N LEU A 185 17.09 15.38 15.24
CA LEU A 185 17.02 16.65 14.52
C LEU A 185 18.32 16.93 13.76
N GLN A 186 19.47 16.61 14.34
CA GLN A 186 20.76 16.70 13.65
C GLN A 186 20.87 15.73 12.48
N ALA A 187 20.41 14.48 12.63
CA ALA A 187 20.39 13.51 11.53
C ALA A 187 19.45 13.96 10.38
N VAL A 188 18.28 14.52 10.71
CA VAL A 188 17.34 15.07 9.73
C VAL A 188 17.93 16.31 9.03
N GLU A 189 18.59 17.20 9.77
CA GLU A 189 19.22 18.38 9.17
C GLU A 189 20.39 18.00 8.27
N HIS A 190 21.16 16.99 8.67
CA HIS A 190 22.19 16.40 7.84
C HIS A 190 21.59 15.83 6.54
N ASP A 191 20.53 15.01 6.60
CA ASP A 191 19.87 14.49 5.40
C ASP A 191 19.27 15.62 4.52
N ARG A 192 18.66 16.65 5.12
CA ARG A 192 18.17 17.85 4.40
C ARG A 192 19.29 18.63 3.72
N SER A 193 20.50 18.61 4.26
CA SER A 193 21.67 19.23 3.63
C SER A 193 22.13 18.45 2.39
N GLN A 194 21.94 17.13 2.39
CA GLN A 194 22.32 16.23 1.28
C GLN A 194 21.23 16.13 0.20
N GLN A 195 19.95 16.21 0.58
CA GLN A 195 18.82 16.15 -0.35
C GLN A 195 18.28 17.55 -0.68
N PRO A 196 18.45 18.05 -1.93
CA PRO A 196 17.94 19.36 -2.28
C PRO A 196 16.42 19.41 -2.16
N ASN A 197 15.94 20.30 -1.28
CA ASN A 197 14.52 20.61 -1.10
C ASN A 197 13.80 20.72 -2.45
N LEU A 198 12.66 20.04 -2.65
CA LEU A 198 11.86 20.11 -3.89
C LEU A 198 11.45 21.56 -4.23
N ARG A 199 11.21 22.40 -3.21
CA ARG A 199 10.97 23.85 -3.38
C ARG A 199 12.21 24.61 -3.88
N ARG A 200 13.42 24.14 -3.56
CA ARG A 200 14.70 24.73 -3.98
C ARG A 200 15.10 24.28 -5.39
N CYS A 201 14.75 23.06 -5.81
CA CYS A 201 14.90 22.60 -7.20
C CYS A 201 14.05 23.42 -8.18
N LYS A 202 12.79 23.75 -7.84
CA LYS A 202 11.95 24.63 -8.68
C LYS A 202 12.55 26.03 -8.88
N ARG A 203 13.19 26.60 -7.85
CA ARG A 203 13.86 27.91 -7.98
C ARG A 203 15.09 27.88 -8.89
N LYS A 204 15.87 26.79 -8.88
CA LYS A 204 17.06 26.66 -9.73
C LYS A 204 16.69 26.48 -11.21
N LEU A 205 15.66 25.68 -11.52
CA LEU A 205 15.16 25.50 -12.89
C LEU A 205 14.58 26.78 -13.50
N ILE A 206 13.92 27.62 -12.70
CA ILE A 206 13.38 28.92 -13.16
C ILE A 206 14.52 29.93 -13.38
N ALA A 207 15.59 29.86 -12.59
CA ALA A 207 16.74 30.75 -12.71
C ALA A 207 17.68 30.41 -13.87
N SER A 208 17.65 29.17 -14.41
CA SER A 208 18.47 28.75 -15.54
C SER A 208 17.77 28.91 -16.91
N LEU A 209 16.55 29.44 -16.93
CA LEU A 209 15.75 29.73 -18.14
C LEU A 209 15.62 31.24 -18.41
N ARG A 210 16.48 32.05 -17.80
CA ARG A 210 16.69 33.48 -18.06
C ARG A 210 18.17 33.70 -18.34
#